data_AF-A0A535TW80-F1
#
_entry.id   AF-A0A535TW80-F1
#
_cell.length_a   1.000
_cell.length_b   1.000
_cell.length_c   1.000
_cell.angle_alpha   90.00
_cell.angle_beta   90.00
_cell.angle_gamma   90.00
#
_symmetry.space_group_name_H-M   'P 1'
#
loop_
_entity.id
_entity.type
_entity.pdbx_description
1 polymer ?
#
loop_
_entity_poly.entity_id
_entity_poly.type
_entity_poly.pdbx_seq_one_letter_code
_entity_poly.pdbx_strand_id
1 'polypeptide(L)' 'MAGLGFYLAAVVLLPLLGGVALDKAWHTAPLFVLIGLFVGLAAGAAGIWMKVRDFSK' A
#
# COMPACT_ATOMS: atom_id res chain seq x y z
N MET A 1 -20.24 1.04 1.53
CA MET A 1 -19.45 -0.23 1.46
C MET A 1 -18.27 -0.19 0.48
N ALA A 2 -18.32 0.58 -0.62
CA ALA A 2 -17.21 0.63 -1.61
C ALA A 2 -15.90 1.34 -1.16
N GLY A 3 -15.95 2.16 -0.09
CA GLY A 3 -14.79 2.99 0.30
C GLY A 3 -13.59 2.23 0.87
N LEU A 4 -13.82 1.10 1.56
CA LEU A 4 -12.72 0.34 2.17
C LEU A 4 -11.93 -0.47 1.13
N GLY A 5 -12.63 -1.10 0.19
CA GLY A 5 -11.99 -1.84 -0.90
C GLY A 5 -11.17 -0.92 -1.80
N PHE A 6 -11.70 0.26 -2.13
CA PHE A 6 -10.96 1.26 -2.90
C PHE A 6 -9.74 1.80 -2.14
N TYR A 7 -9.88 2.06 -0.83
CA TYR A 7 -8.75 2.49 0.01
C TYR A 7 -7.62 1.45 0.03
N LEU A 8 -7.95 0.19 0.28
CA LEU A 8 -6.95 -0.89 0.31
C LEU A 8 -6.30 -1.09 -1.06
N ALA A 9 -7.09 -1.05 -2.14
CA ALA A 9 -6.56 -1.12 -3.49
C ALA A 9 -5.60 0.05 -3.76
N ALA A 10 -5.96 1.29 -3.42
CA ALA A 10 -5.11 2.44 -3.63
C ALA A 10 -3.80 2.36 -2.82
N VAL A 11 -3.89 2.01 -1.53
CA VAL A 11 -2.74 1.91 -0.62
C VAL A 11 -1.77 0.80 -1.02
N VAL A 12 -2.23 -0.26 -1.67
CA VAL A 12 -1.35 -1.34 -2.15
C VAL A 12 -0.84 -1.05 -3.56
N LEU A 13 -1.72 -0.64 -4.48
CA LEU A 13 -1.38 -0.49 -5.89
C LEU A 13 -0.51 0.74 -6.17
N LEU A 14 -0.75 1.88 -5.51
CA LEU A 14 0.06 3.09 -5.73
C LEU A 14 1.55 2.87 -5.43
N PRO A 15 1.96 2.38 -4.24
CA PRO A 15 3.37 2.18 -3.95
C PRO A 15 3.98 1.04 -4.75
N LEU A 16 3.22 0.00 -5.13
CA LEU A 16 3.72 -1.05 -6.04
C LEU A 16 3.99 -0.50 -7.44
N LEU A 17 3.03 0.21 -8.04
CA LEU A 17 3.18 0.80 -9.38
C LEU A 17 4.27 1.88 -9.38
N GLY A 18 4.35 2.68 -8.32
CA GLY A 18 5.43 3.64 -8.10
C GLY A 18 6.78 2.94 -8.00
N GLY A 19 6.87 1.85 -7.24
CA GLY A 19 8.07 1.03 -7.12
C GLY A 19 8.52 0.45 -8.46
N VAL A 20 7.59 -0.07 -9.27
CA VAL A 20 7.90 -0.59 -10.62
C VAL A 20 8.43 0.52 -11.52
N ALA A 21 7.81 1.70 -11.49
CA ALA A 21 8.25 2.83 -12.30
C ALA A 21 9.66 3.31 -11.90
N LEU A 22 9.94 3.37 -10.59
CA LEU A 22 11.24 3.78 -10.06
C LEU A 22 12.32 2.74 -10.35
N ASP A 23 12.01 1.46 -10.15
CA ASP A 23 12.91 0.34 -10.45
C ASP A 23 13.29 0.28 -11.93
N LYS A 24 12.35 0.60 -12.83
CA LYS A 24 12.64 0.72 -14.26
C LYS A 24 13.49 1.94 -14.59
N ALA A 25 13.26 3.07 -13.93
CA ALA A 25 14.03 4.29 -14.19
C ALA A 25 15.49 4.16 -13.71
N TRP A 26 15.71 3.49 -12.57
CA TRP A 26 17.04 3.42 -11.93
C TRP A 26 17.75 2.08 -12.10
N HIS A 27 17.16 1.12 -12.83
CA HIS A 27 17.70 -0.24 -13.01
C HIS A 27 17.97 -0.97 -11.68
N THR A 28 17.24 -0.60 -10.63
CA THR A 28 17.37 -1.17 -9.27
C THR A 28 16.39 -2.32 -9.03
N ALA A 29 15.74 -2.82 -10.08
CA ALA A 29 14.70 -3.84 -9.95
C ALA A 29 15.23 -5.09 -9.19
N PRO A 30 14.52 -5.56 -8.13
CA PRO A 30 13.18 -5.17 -7.68
C PRO A 30 13.15 -4.41 -6.32
N LEU A 31 14.10 -3.52 -6.06
CA LEU A 31 14.24 -2.88 -4.73
C LEU A 31 13.05 -1.98 -4.35
N PHE A 32 12.67 -1.04 -5.20
CA PHE A 32 11.58 -0.10 -4.89
C PHE A 32 10.21 -0.77 -4.91
N VAL A 33 10.02 -1.82 -5.72
CA VAL A 33 8.83 -2.68 -5.65
C VAL A 33 8.71 -3.35 -4.29
N LEU A 34 9.80 -3.88 -3.73
CA LEU A 34 9.81 -4.49 -2.39
C LEU A 34 9.48 -3.46 -1.31
N ILE A 35 10.10 -2.28 -1.36
CA ILE A 35 9.80 -1.19 -0.43
C ILE A 35 8.32 -0.81 -0.53
N GLY A 36 7.81 -0.63 -1.75
CA GLY A 36 6.42 -0.30 -2.01
C GLY A 36 5.45 -1.36 -1.47
N LEU A 37 5.79 -2.64 -1.57
CA LEU A 37 5.01 -3.74 -1.01
C LEU A 37 4.91 -3.64 0.52
N PHE A 38 6.04 -3.47 1.21
CA PHE A 38 6.04 -3.36 2.68
C PHE A 38 5.29 -2.12 3.16
N VAL A 39 5.45 -0.98 2.47
CA VAL A 39 4.72 0.25 2.77
C VAL A 39 3.21 0.05 2.57
N GLY A 40 2.79 -0.56 1.45
CA GLY A 40 1.37 -0.82 1.17
C GLY A 40 0.73 -1.78 2.18
N LEU A 41 1.44 -2.85 2.57
CA LEU A 41 0.98 -3.77 3.61
C LEU A 41 0.84 -3.08 4.97
N ALA A 42 1.85 -2.32 5.39
CA ALA A 42 1.83 -1.62 6.68
C ALA A 42 0.71 -0.59 6.74
N ALA A 43 0.54 0.21 5.68
CA ALA A 43 -0.53 1.20 5.59
C ALA A 43 -1.91 0.54 5.54
N GLY A 44 -2.07 -0.57 4.82
CA GLY A 44 -3.32 -1.34 4.78
C GLY A 44 -3.69 -1.90 6.15
N ALA A 45 -2.73 -2.53 6.84
CA ALA A 45 -2.93 -3.04 8.19
C ALA A 45 -3.27 -1.92 9.19
N ALA A 46 -2.57 -0.79 9.14
CA ALA A 46 -2.84 0.37 9.99
C ALA A 46 -4.24 0.95 9.72
N GLY A 47 -4.63 1.08 8.45
CA GLY A 47 -5.96 1.57 8.08
C GLY A 47 -7.09 0.66 8.59
N ILE A 48 -6.90 -0.65 8.49
CA ILE A 48 -7.86 -1.63 9.05
C ILE A 48 -7.90 -1.51 10.58
N TRP A 49 -6.74 -1.45 11.26
CA TRP A 49 -6.67 -1.33 12.71
C TRP A 49 -7.38 -0.09 13.24
N MET A 50 -7.16 1.07 12.61
CA MET A 50 -7.84 2.30 12.98
C MET A 50 -9.35 2.17 12.79
N LYS A 51 -9.80 1.57 11.69
CA LYS A 51 -11.22 1.37 11.40
C LYS A 51 -11.89 0.45 12.42
N VAL A 52 -11.24 -0.67 12.77
CA VAL A 52 -11.72 -1.61 13.79
C VAL A 52 -11.77 -0.96 15.17
N ARG A 53 -10.73 -0.21 15.54
CA ARG A 53 -10.66 0.53 16.80
C ARG A 53 -11.78 1.56 16.93
N ASP A 54 -12.11 2.27 15.86
CA ASP A 54 -13.17 3.27 15.89
C ASP A 54 -14.57 2.66 16.00
N PHE A 55 -14.77 1.42 15.53
CA PHE A 55 -16.03 0.69 15.77
C PHE A 55 -16.14 0.09 17.18
N SER A 56 -15.02 -0.04 17.89
CA SER A 56 -14.97 -0.63 19.23
C SER A 56 -15.11 0.42 20.35
N LYS A 57 -15.38 1.68 20.00
CA LYS A 57 -15.75 2.77 20.91
C LYS A 57 -17.25 3.00 20.81
#